data_AF-A0A6V8NUD7-F1
#
_entry.id   AF-A0A6V8NUD7-F1
#
_cell.length_a   1.000
_cell.length_b   1.000
_cell.length_c   1.000
_cell.angle_alpha   90.00
_cell.angle_beta   90.00
_cell.angle_gamma   90.00
#
_symmetry.space_group_name_H-M   'P 1'
#
loop_
_entity.id
_entity.type
_entity.pdbx_description
1 polymer ?
#
loop_
_entity_poly.entity_id
_entity_poly.type
_entity_poly.pdbx_seq_one_letter_code
_entity_poly.pdbx_strand_id
1 'polypeptide(L)'
;MRNNKPIIIGAIGATGLLIIYFGILTWVNSFSHALEQFSQMWYWISILVVGFGIQLGLYSYIRFGVTAKTRFWANLPSDLDSPDRAKYTNFDLFAVTPDLVFAKK
;
A
#
# COMPACT_ATOMS: atom_id res chain seq x y z
N MET A 1 14.01 13.13 -0.03
CA MET A 1 12.61 13.60 -0.13
C MET A 1 11.70 12.50 0.42
N ARG A 2 10.94 12.76 1.50
CA ARG A 2 10.07 11.75 2.13
C ARG A 2 8.93 11.42 1.18
N ASN A 3 8.92 10.21 0.62
CA ASN A 3 7.96 9.81 -0.40
C ASN A 3 6.55 9.67 0.21
N ASN A 4 5.72 10.72 0.12
CA ASN A 4 4.34 10.73 0.60
C ASN A 4 3.39 9.83 -0.23
N LYS A 5 3.93 9.01 -1.13
CA LYS A 5 3.19 8.10 -2.03
C LYS A 5 2.18 7.19 -1.29
N PRO A 6 2.49 6.60 -0.12
CA PRO A 6 1.54 5.73 0.59
C PRO A 6 0.30 6.48 1.09
N ILE A 7 0.51 7.72 1.57
CA ILE A 7 -0.57 8.58 2.09
C ILE A 7 -1.49 9.00 0.94
N ILE A 8 -0.91 9.37 -0.21
CA ILE A 8 -1.66 9.74 -1.41
C ILE A 8 -2.51 8.56 -1.91
N ILE A 9 -1.96 7.34 -1.90
CA ILE A 9 -2.68 6.15 -2.36
C ILE A 9 -3.81 5.76 -1.40
N GLY A 10 -3.58 5.88 -0.08
CA GLY A 10 -4.65 5.73 0.91
C GLY A 10 -5.78 6.75 0.71
N ALA A 11 -5.43 8.02 0.47
CA ALA A 11 -6.40 9.09 0.20
C ALA A 11 -7.20 8.87 -1.10
N ILE A 12 -6.54 8.43 -2.18
CA ILE A 12 -7.20 8.09 -3.45
C ILE A 12 -8.16 6.91 -3.24
N GLY A 13 -7.74 5.89 -2.48
CA GLY A 13 -8.58 4.75 -2.15
C GLY A 13 -9.84 5.12 -1.37
N ALA A 14 -9.71 5.96 -0.34
CA ALA A 14 -10.84 6.47 0.44
C ALA A 14 -11.79 7.32 -0.43
N THR A 15 -11.23 8.20 -1.27
CA THR A 15 -12.01 9.06 -2.18
C THR A 15 -12.76 8.23 -3.21
N GLY A 16 -12.12 7.21 -3.80
CA GLY A 16 -12.74 6.30 -4.76
C GLY A 16 -13.90 5.52 -4.15
N LEU A 17 -13.76 5.06 -2.89
CA LEU A 17 -14.84 4.38 -2.19
C LEU A 17 -16.06 5.30 -1.99
N LEU A 18 -15.84 6.57 -1.60
CA LEU A 18 -16.91 7.56 -1.49
C LEU A 18 -17.61 7.82 -2.83
N ILE A 19 -16.85 7.96 -3.92
CA ILE A 19 -17.40 8.17 -5.26
C ILE A 19 -18.28 6.99 -5.67
N ILE A 20 -17.82 5.76 -5.46
CA ILE A 20 -18.60 4.56 -5.77
C ILE A 20 -19.87 4.49 -4.91
N TYR A 21 -19.75 4.78 -3.62
CA TYR A 21 -20.90 4.81 -2.71
C TYR A 21 -21.97 5.80 -3.18
N PHE A 22 -21.60 7.06 -3.44
CA PHE A 22 -22.55 8.07 -3.93
C PHE A 22 -23.06 7.77 -5.34
N GLY A 23 -22.23 7.18 -6.20
CA GLY A 23 -22.61 6.78 -7.56
C GLY A 23 -23.71 5.71 -7.55
N ILE A 24 -23.55 4.66 -6.75
CA ILE A 24 -24.55 3.60 -6.59
C ILE A 24 -25.83 4.17 -5.95
N LEU A 25 -25.71 4.97 -4.90
CA LEU A 25 -26.86 5.55 -4.21
C LEU A 25 -27.69 6.48 -5.10
N THR A 26 -27.02 7.33 -5.88
CA THR A 26 -27.68 8.26 -6.81
C THR A 26 -28.37 7.50 -7.95
N TRP A 27 -27.76 6.40 -8.42
CA TRP A 27 -28.32 5.56 -9.47
C TRP A 27 -29.59 4.82 -9.04
N VAL A 28 -29.65 4.34 -7.79
CA VAL A 28 -30.75 3.48 -7.32
C VAL A 28 -31.96 4.27 -6.83
N ASN A 29 -31.77 5.36 -6.07
CA ASN A 29 -32.88 5.97 -5.30
C ASN A 29 -33.10 7.48 -5.55
N SER A 30 -32.38 8.10 -6.50
CA SER A 30 -32.31 9.56 -6.68
C SER A 30 -31.51 10.30 -5.58
N PHE A 31 -30.91 11.44 -5.94
CA PHE A 31 -29.96 12.17 -5.08
C PHE A 31 -30.53 12.60 -3.71
N SER A 32 -31.83 12.92 -3.64
CA SER A 32 -32.47 13.36 -2.40
C SER A 32 -32.60 12.23 -1.37
N HIS A 33 -32.99 11.02 -1.79
CA HIS A 33 -33.02 9.85 -0.91
C HIS A 33 -31.61 9.35 -0.57
N ALA A 34 -30.63 9.56 -1.46
CA ALA A 34 -29.24 9.22 -1.17
C ALA A 34 -28.69 10.01 0.04
N LEU A 35 -28.98 11.30 0.15
CA LEU A 35 -28.57 12.14 1.29
C LEU A 35 -29.26 11.73 2.60
N GLU A 36 -30.54 11.38 2.51
CA GLU A 36 -31.34 10.95 3.67
C GLU A 36 -30.82 9.61 4.23
N GLN A 37 -30.51 8.67 3.34
CA GLN A 37 -29.91 7.38 3.68
C GLN A 37 -28.47 7.53 4.20
N PHE A 38 -27.69 8.44 3.61
CA PHE A 38 -26.36 8.77 4.11
C PHE A 38 -26.42 9.34 5.53
N SER A 39 -27.37 10.24 5.80
CA SER A 39 -27.59 10.81 7.13
C SER A 39 -28.02 9.76 8.17
N GLN A 40 -28.77 8.73 7.76
CA GLN A 40 -29.10 7.61 8.66
C GLN A 40 -27.90 6.69 8.93
N MET A 41 -27.06 6.46 7.92
CA MET A 41 -25.96 5.48 7.98
C MET A 41 -24.57 6.11 8.15
N TRP A 42 -24.48 7.41 8.43
CA TRP A 42 -23.22 8.16 8.40
C TRP A 42 -22.13 7.56 9.30
N TYR A 43 -22.50 7.02 10.47
CA TYR A 43 -21.59 6.32 11.38
C TYR A 43 -20.94 5.09 10.71
N TRP A 44 -21.74 4.27 10.02
CA TRP A 44 -21.27 3.07 9.33
C TRP A 44 -20.39 3.40 8.12
N ILE A 45 -20.77 4.43 7.36
CA ILE A 45 -20.02 4.84 6.17
C ILE A 45 -18.71 5.49 6.59
N SER A 46 -18.71 6.30 7.65
CA SER A 46 -17.51 6.94 8.16
C SER A 46 -16.48 5.91 8.63
N ILE A 47 -16.92 4.89 9.39
CA ILE A 47 -15.99 3.85 9.87
C ILE A 47 -15.46 2.99 8.72
N LEU A 48 -16.27 2.72 7.70
CA LEU A 48 -15.86 2.03 6.47
C LEU A 48 -14.82 2.85 5.68
N VAL A 49 -15.09 4.14 5.45
CA VAL A 49 -14.18 5.01 4.69
C VAL A 49 -12.84 5.16 5.42
N VAL A 50 -12.87 5.35 6.74
CA VAL A 50 -11.65 5.45 7.56
C VAL A 50 -10.91 4.12 7.57
N GLY A 51 -11.59 3.01 7.85
CA GLY A 51 -10.98 1.68 7.91
C GLY A 51 -10.37 1.27 6.57
N PHE A 52 -11.11 1.46 5.48
CA PHE A 52 -10.65 1.14 4.13
C PHE A 52 -9.48 2.03 3.70
N GLY A 53 -9.53 3.33 4.00
CA GLY A 53 -8.43 4.26 3.72
C GLY A 53 -7.14 3.88 4.43
N ILE A 54 -7.22 3.49 5.71
CA ILE A 54 -6.07 3.00 6.48
C ILE A 54 -5.54 1.69 5.89
N GLN A 55 -6.42 0.72 5.59
CA GLN A 55 -6.03 -0.55 4.99
C GLN A 55 -5.30 -0.37 3.66
N LEU A 56 -5.81 0.49 2.77
CA LEU A 56 -5.17 0.81 1.48
C LEU A 56 -3.85 1.54 1.63
N GLY A 57 -3.76 2.49 2.58
CA GLY A 57 -2.53 3.22 2.88
C GLY A 57 -1.42 2.27 3.37
N LEU A 58 -1.74 1.38 4.30
CA LEU A 58 -0.80 0.37 4.82
C LEU A 58 -0.41 -0.64 3.74
N TYR A 59 -1.38 -1.17 2.98
CA TYR A 59 -1.10 -2.11 1.90
C TYR A 59 -0.14 -1.51 0.87
N SER A 60 -0.38 -0.24 0.48
CA SER A 60 0.50 0.48 -0.42
C SER A 60 1.92 0.64 0.13
N TYR A 61 2.03 1.05 1.40
CA TYR A 61 3.32 1.20 2.08
C TYR A 61 4.14 -0.10 2.05
N ILE A 62 3.52 -1.22 2.43
CA ILE A 62 4.17 -2.53 2.46
C ILE A 62 4.53 -2.96 1.03
N ARG A 63 3.63 -2.79 0.06
CA ARG A 63 3.86 -3.20 -1.32
C ARG A 63 5.09 -2.52 -1.94
N PHE A 64 5.26 -1.22 -1.69
CA PHE A 64 6.45 -0.50 -2.18
C PHE A 64 7.74 -0.95 -1.47
N GLY A 65 7.69 -1.23 -0.17
CA GLY A 65 8.83 -1.77 0.58
C GLY A 65 9.24 -3.17 0.13
N VAL A 66 8.27 -4.06 -0.09
CA VAL A 66 8.52 -5.46 -0.50
C VAL A 66 9.05 -5.55 -1.93
N THR A 67 8.58 -4.70 -2.84
CA THR A 67 9.02 -4.70 -4.25
C THR A 67 10.51 -4.36 -4.40
N ALA A 68 11.08 -3.58 -3.47
CA ALA A 68 12.51 -3.30 -3.46
C ALA A 68 13.35 -4.56 -3.15
N LYS A 69 12.84 -5.45 -2.28
CA LYS A 69 13.53 -6.70 -1.91
C LYS A 69 13.60 -7.68 -3.08
N THR A 70 12.51 -7.86 -3.82
CA THR A 70 12.45 -8.82 -4.94
C THR A 70 13.29 -8.41 -6.14
N ARG A 71 13.38 -7.10 -6.45
CA ARG A 71 14.26 -6.63 -7.54
C ARG A 71 15.74 -6.87 -7.28
N PHE A 72 16.16 -6.87 -6.02
CA PHE A 72 17.53 -7.17 -5.66
C PHE A 72 17.87 -8.63 -5.98
N TRP A 73 17.09 -9.57 -5.44
CA TRP A 73 17.30 -11.02 -5.68
C TRP A 73 17.19 -11.41 -7.16
N ALA A 74 16.36 -10.72 -7.94
CA ALA A 74 16.21 -10.97 -9.38
C ALA A 74 17.39 -10.46 -10.23
N ASN A 75 18.20 -9.52 -9.72
CA ASN A 75 19.37 -8.98 -10.41
C ASN A 75 20.70 -9.45 -9.78
N LEU A 76 20.65 -10.41 -8.85
CA LEU A 76 21.88 -10.96 -8.30
C LEU A 76 22.60 -11.83 -9.35
N PRO A 77 23.93 -11.73 -9.43
CA PRO A 77 24.76 -12.64 -10.21
C PRO A 77 24.47 -14.11 -9.85
N SER A 78 24.31 -14.96 -10.88
CA SER A 78 23.91 -16.37 -10.72
C SER A 78 24.96 -17.26 -10.05
N ASP A 79 26.18 -16.74 -9.86
CA ASP A 79 27.26 -17.37 -9.08
C ASP A 79 27.04 -17.27 -7.56
N LEU A 80 26.06 -16.50 -7.10
CA LEU A 80 25.58 -16.50 -5.71
C LEU A 80 24.53 -17.59 -5.47
N ASP A 81 24.89 -18.86 -5.69
CA ASP A 81 23.99 -20.00 -5.45
C ASP A 81 24.06 -20.53 -4.01
N SER A 82 23.25 -19.91 -3.14
CA SER A 82 22.41 -20.44 -2.04
C SER A 82 22.79 -21.72 -1.26
N PRO A 83 23.67 -21.60 -0.24
CA PRO A 83 23.33 -22.06 1.12
C PRO A 83 23.21 -20.92 2.13
N ASP A 84 23.91 -19.80 1.89
CA ASP A 84 24.01 -18.71 2.85
C ASP A 84 22.81 -17.76 2.84
N ARG A 85 21.83 -17.95 1.93
CA ARG A 85 20.58 -17.17 1.91
C ARG A 85 19.82 -17.25 3.23
N ALA A 86 19.94 -18.36 3.96
CA ALA A 86 19.31 -18.55 5.27
C ALA A 86 19.87 -17.61 6.35
N LYS A 87 21.15 -17.20 6.26
CA LYS A 87 21.81 -16.34 7.25
C LYS A 87 21.35 -14.88 7.17
N TYR A 88 20.96 -14.41 5.99
CA TYR A 88 20.57 -13.01 5.75
C TYR A 88 19.05 -12.83 5.62
N THR A 89 18.28 -13.80 6.14
CA THR A 89 16.81 -13.85 6.00
C THR A 89 16.08 -12.75 6.78
N ASN A 90 16.70 -12.20 7.83
CA ASN A 90 16.06 -11.29 8.76
C ASN A 90 16.81 -9.97 8.83
N PHE A 91 16.33 -8.95 8.11
CA PHE A 91 16.69 -7.52 8.28
C PHE A 91 18.16 -7.10 8.02
N ASP A 92 19.13 -7.99 8.20
CA ASP A 92 20.57 -7.73 8.14
C ASP A 92 21.05 -7.36 6.73
N LEU A 93 20.38 -7.84 5.67
CA LEU A 93 20.72 -7.49 4.30
C LEU A 93 20.55 -5.98 4.00
N PHE A 94 19.74 -5.26 4.78
CA PHE A 94 19.60 -3.81 4.66
C PHE A 94 20.49 -3.02 5.64
N ALA A 95 21.05 -3.70 6.65
CA ALA A 95 21.95 -3.12 7.66
C ALA A 95 23.44 -3.33 7.31
N VAL A 96 23.75 -4.41 6.56
CA VAL A 96 25.07 -4.67 5.98
C VAL A 96 25.17 -3.92 4.66
N THR A 97 25.55 -2.68 4.86
CA THR A 97 26.06 -1.61 4.02
C THR A 97 26.50 -1.87 2.55
N PRO A 98 26.67 -0.77 1.77
CA PRO A 98 27.05 -0.76 0.35
C PRO A 98 28.38 -1.45 -0.04
N ASP A 99 29.13 -1.98 0.92
CA ASP A 99 30.47 -2.49 0.74
C ASP A 99 30.52 -3.67 -0.24
N LEU A 100 29.52 -4.56 -0.24
CA LEU A 100 29.52 -5.70 -1.17
C LEU A 100 29.17 -5.32 -2.62
N VAL A 101 28.53 -4.16 -2.84
CA VAL A 101 28.16 -3.68 -4.19
C VAL A 101 29.28 -2.81 -4.79
N PHE A 102 30.11 -2.18 -3.95
CA PHE A 102 31.18 -1.26 -4.40
C PHE A 102 32.61 -1.79 -4.22
N ALA A 103 32.83 -2.91 -3.52
CA ALA A 103 34.18 -3.48 -3.32
C ALA A 103 34.76 -4.18 -4.57
N LYS A 104 34.01 -4.25 -5.68
CA LYS A 104 34.52 -4.80 -6.95
C LYS A 104 34.40 -3.76 -8.07
N LYS A 105 35.11 -2.64 -7.93
CA LYS A 105 35.48 -1.79 -9.05
C LYS A 105 36.99 -1.64 -9.12
#